data_AF-A0A7X7MDD2-F1
#
_entry.id   AF-A0A7X7MDD2-F1
#
_cell.length_a   1.000
_cell.length_b   1.000
_cell.length_c   1.000
_cell.angle_alpha   90.00
_cell.angle_beta   90.00
_cell.angle_gamma   90.00
#
_symmetry.space_group_name_H-M   'P 1'
#
loop_
_entity.id
_entity.type
_entity.pdbx_description
1 polymer ?
#
loop_
_entity_poly.entity_id
_entity_poly.type
_entity_poly.pdbx_seq_one_letter_code
_entity_poly.pdbx_strand_id
1 'polypeptide(L)'
;TIEDPIEYRLDNIGQIQVKPKIGLTFASGLRHILRQDPDVVLVGETRDAETAEIAVRASLTGHLVFTTLHTNDAPAAIMRLVDMGIEPYLLASCLRGVLGQRLVRTLCPHCRRPIDWETAARACDADPGWRARLAGGTLWEAVGCGRCLEGYSGRKGIFELMVCDETVRVAIRSGRLDAAELRRAAVAAGMHPLVDDALAKLGGGLTDLREVAGALSA
;
A
#
# COMPACT_ATOMS: atom_id res chain seq x y z
N THR A 1 10.38 1.54 17.61
CA THR A 1 10.42 1.16 16.19
C THR A 1 11.72 0.41 15.92
N ILE A 2 11.75 -0.43 14.90
CA ILE A 2 12.98 -0.97 14.32
C ILE A 2 13.00 -0.72 12.81
N GLU A 3 14.05 -0.06 12.31
CA GLU A 3 14.08 0.53 10.96
C GLU A 3 15.44 0.31 10.27
N ASP A 4 15.48 0.36 8.93
CA ASP A 4 16.71 0.21 8.14
C ASP A 4 16.71 1.10 6.89
N PRO A 5 17.28 2.33 6.93
CA PRO A 5 17.73 3.06 8.12
C PRO A 5 16.58 3.78 8.84
N ILE A 6 16.89 4.52 9.91
CA ILE A 6 15.94 5.49 10.48
C ILE A 6 15.88 6.73 9.56
N GLU A 7 14.70 7.01 9.01
CA GLU A 7 14.48 8.13 8.07
C GLU A 7 14.30 9.48 8.78
N TYR A 8 13.51 9.48 9.85
CA TYR A 8 13.22 10.67 10.64
C TYR A 8 13.43 10.38 12.12
N ARG A 9 14.05 11.32 12.82
CA ARG A 9 14.13 11.26 14.29
C ARG A 9 12.88 11.89 14.88
N LEU A 10 12.13 11.08 15.61
CA LEU A 10 10.88 11.48 16.24
C LEU A 10 11.08 11.53 17.75
N ASP A 11 10.77 12.69 18.34
CA ASP A 11 10.82 12.85 19.78
C ASP A 11 9.80 11.90 20.45
N ASN A 12 10.17 11.36 21.61
CA ASN A 12 9.36 10.44 22.41
C ASN A 12 9.06 9.08 21.76
N ILE A 13 9.76 8.71 20.69
CA ILE A 13 9.69 7.37 20.10
C ILE A 13 11.05 6.69 20.25
N GLY A 14 11.08 5.52 20.89
CA GLY A 14 12.29 4.69 20.93
C GLY A 14 12.56 4.10 19.54
N GLN A 15 13.61 4.55 18.85
CA GLN A 15 13.94 4.11 17.49
C GLN A 15 15.26 3.31 17.47
N ILE A 16 15.22 2.10 16.90
CA ILE A 16 16.38 1.22 16.77
C ILE A 16 16.69 1.06 15.28
N GLN A 17 17.92 1.38 14.88
CA GLN A 17 18.37 1.08 13.53
C GLN A 17 18.96 -0.33 13.45
N VAL A 18 18.57 -1.09 12.43
CA VAL A 18 19.15 -2.39 12.10
C VAL A 18 20.65 -2.23 11.82
N LYS A 19 21.46 -3.14 12.38
CA LYS A 19 22.92 -3.19 12.19
C LYS A 19 23.35 -4.65 11.97
N PRO A 20 23.24 -5.17 10.73
CA PRO A 20 23.49 -6.59 10.45
C PRO A 20 24.92 -7.03 10.80
N LYS A 21 25.91 -6.13 10.66
CA LYS A 21 27.33 -6.39 10.96
C LYS A 21 27.60 -6.80 12.41
N ILE A 22 26.70 -6.46 13.34
CA ILE A 22 26.80 -6.82 14.77
C ILE A 22 25.66 -7.77 15.21
N GLY A 23 24.94 -8.37 14.25
CA GLY A 23 23.83 -9.28 14.53
C GLY A 23 22.52 -8.61 14.97
N LEU A 24 22.41 -7.27 14.92
CA LEU A 24 21.17 -6.57 15.23
C LEU A 24 20.29 -6.51 13.97
N THR A 25 19.48 -7.55 13.77
CA THR A 25 18.50 -7.73 12.70
C THR A 25 17.09 -7.26 13.09
N PHE A 26 16.13 -7.25 12.16
CA PHE A 26 14.71 -7.01 12.47
C PHE A 26 14.18 -7.97 13.53
N ALA A 27 14.32 -9.28 13.34
CA ALA A 27 13.84 -10.28 14.28
C ALA A 27 14.47 -10.15 15.67
N SER A 28 15.80 -9.98 15.76
CA SER A 28 16.48 -9.82 17.05
C SER A 28 16.10 -8.52 17.73
N GLY A 29 16.07 -7.39 17.02
CA GLY A 29 15.69 -6.10 17.61
C GLY A 29 14.21 -6.04 18.01
N LEU A 30 13.31 -6.68 17.25
CA LEU A 30 11.90 -6.84 17.63
C LEU A 30 11.76 -7.61 18.95
N ARG A 31 12.51 -8.71 19.16
CA ARG A 31 12.54 -9.41 20.46
C ARG A 31 13.04 -8.54 21.60
N HIS A 32 13.93 -7.58 21.34
CA HIS A 32 14.37 -6.63 22.37
C HIS A 32 13.27 -5.63 22.70
N ILE A 33 12.59 -5.08 21.69
CA ILE A 33 11.46 -4.15 21.87
C ILE A 33 10.38 -4.78 22.74
N LEU A 34 10.03 -6.06 22.52
CA LEU A 34 9.00 -6.75 23.31
C LEU A 34 9.36 -6.95 24.80
N ARG A 35 10.60 -6.67 25.21
CA ARG A 35 11.03 -6.67 26.62
C ARG A 35 11.11 -5.26 27.22
N GLN A 36 10.63 -4.24 26.50
CA GLN A 36 10.64 -2.84 26.92
C GLN A 36 9.26 -2.34 27.35
N ASP A 37 8.31 -3.26 27.62
CA ASP A 37 6.92 -2.92 27.93
C ASP A 37 6.28 -1.98 26.88
N PRO A 38 6.35 -2.31 25.57
CA PRO A 38 5.87 -1.40 24.53
C PRO A 38 4.35 -1.40 24.44
N ASP A 39 3.75 -0.28 24.07
CA ASP A 39 2.33 -0.23 23.65
C ASP A 39 2.17 -0.40 22.14
N VAL A 40 3.04 0.29 21.38
CA VAL A 40 3.00 0.36 19.91
C VAL A 40 4.37 -0.01 19.35
N VAL A 41 4.37 -0.91 18.38
CA VAL A 41 5.57 -1.42 17.72
C VAL A 41 5.48 -1.16 16.23
N LEU A 42 6.49 -0.48 15.68
CA LEU A 42 6.69 -0.36 14.23
C LEU A 42 7.90 -1.21 13.84
N VAL A 43 7.65 -2.16 12.94
CA VAL A 43 8.68 -2.91 12.23
C VAL A 43 8.81 -2.29 10.85
N GLY A 44 9.99 -1.78 10.50
CA GLY A 44 10.18 -1.02 9.26
C GLY A 44 9.76 -1.82 8.03
N GLU A 45 10.09 -3.11 8.01
CA GLU A 45 9.65 -4.04 6.96
C GLU A 45 9.65 -5.49 7.45
N THR A 46 8.72 -6.29 6.95
CA THR A 46 8.68 -7.74 7.15
C THR A 46 9.08 -8.46 5.87
N ARG A 47 10.33 -8.93 5.82
CA ARG A 47 10.91 -9.63 4.65
C ARG A 47 10.97 -11.15 4.80
N ASP A 48 10.98 -11.64 6.04
CA ASP A 48 11.25 -13.03 6.37
C ASP A 48 10.23 -13.60 7.36
N ALA A 49 10.14 -14.93 7.36
CA ALA A 49 9.21 -15.71 8.18
C ALA A 49 9.40 -15.46 9.68
N GLU A 50 10.65 -15.34 10.13
CA GLU A 50 10.97 -15.15 11.55
C GLU A 50 10.42 -13.80 12.06
N THR A 51 10.66 -12.72 11.31
CA THR A 51 10.16 -11.39 11.63
C THR A 51 8.63 -11.35 11.58
N ALA A 52 8.02 -11.98 10.57
CA ALA A 52 6.57 -12.10 10.44
C ALA A 52 5.95 -12.82 11.65
N GLU A 53 6.53 -13.94 12.07
CA GLU A 53 6.03 -14.74 13.19
C GLU A 53 6.05 -13.93 14.49
N ILE A 54 7.16 -13.23 14.77
CA ILE A 54 7.29 -12.43 15.99
C ILE A 54 6.31 -11.25 15.96
N ALA A 55 6.13 -10.58 14.82
CA ALA A 55 5.20 -9.47 14.67
C ALA A 55 3.74 -9.91 14.90
N VAL A 56 3.33 -11.05 14.33
CA VAL A 56 1.99 -11.62 14.52
C VAL A 56 1.78 -12.02 15.97
N ARG A 57 2.75 -12.70 16.60
CA ARG A 57 2.67 -13.06 18.03
C ARG A 57 2.57 -11.83 18.93
N ALA A 58 3.34 -10.78 18.65
CA ALA A 58 3.27 -9.52 19.39
C ALA A 58 1.88 -8.88 19.29
N SER A 59 1.29 -8.89 18.10
CA SER A 59 -0.08 -8.39 17.89
C SER A 59 -1.11 -9.20 18.68
N LEU A 60 -0.99 -10.53 18.68
CA LEU A 60 -1.88 -11.42 19.43
C LEU A 60 -1.76 -11.27 20.96
N THR A 61 -0.62 -10.81 21.47
CA THR A 61 -0.44 -10.51 22.90
C THR A 61 -0.91 -9.11 23.30
N GLY A 62 -1.54 -8.37 22.38
CA GLY A 62 -2.22 -7.11 22.68
C GLY A 62 -1.48 -5.85 22.24
N HIS A 63 -0.32 -5.97 21.59
CA HIS A 63 0.44 -4.82 21.10
C HIS A 63 -0.15 -4.29 19.78
N LEU A 64 -0.15 -2.98 19.57
CA LEU A 64 -0.44 -2.42 18.25
C LEU A 64 0.81 -2.51 17.37
N VAL A 65 0.77 -3.37 16.36
CA VAL A 65 1.91 -3.61 15.47
C VAL A 65 1.65 -3.00 14.08
N PHE A 66 2.56 -2.13 13.65
CA PHE A 66 2.67 -1.66 12.28
C PHE A 66 3.85 -2.33 11.60
N THR A 67 3.67 -2.74 10.34
CA THR A 67 4.77 -3.20 9.49
C THR A 67 4.49 -2.88 8.04
N THR A 68 5.53 -2.95 7.19
CA THR A 68 5.40 -2.82 5.74
C THR A 68 5.75 -4.14 5.05
N LEU A 69 5.09 -4.37 3.92
CA LEU A 69 5.37 -5.45 3.00
C LEU A 69 5.37 -4.88 1.58
N HIS A 70 6.19 -5.47 0.71
CA HIS A 70 6.15 -5.17 -0.72
C HIS A 70 5.17 -6.12 -1.42
N THR A 71 3.95 -5.63 -1.63
CA THR A 71 2.91 -6.32 -2.41
C THR A 71 2.23 -5.37 -3.38
N ASN A 72 1.62 -5.93 -4.42
CA ASN A 72 0.97 -5.16 -5.47
C ASN A 72 -0.35 -4.52 -5.00
N ASP A 73 -1.00 -5.16 -4.03
CA ASP A 73 -2.29 -4.77 -3.48
C ASP A 73 -2.44 -5.26 -2.03
N ALA A 74 -3.48 -4.77 -1.35
CA ALA A 74 -3.79 -5.08 0.03
C ALA A 74 -4.15 -6.57 0.26
N PRO A 75 -5.02 -7.22 -0.54
CA PRO A 75 -5.25 -8.67 -0.45
C PRO A 75 -3.98 -9.52 -0.59
N ALA A 76 -3.07 -9.15 -1.49
CA ALA A 76 -1.81 -9.86 -1.72
C ALA A 76 -0.87 -9.81 -0.51
N ALA A 77 -0.98 -8.81 0.37
CA ALA A 77 -0.22 -8.79 1.63
C ALA A 77 -0.56 -9.97 2.54
N ILE A 78 -1.83 -10.39 2.56
CA ILE A 78 -2.28 -11.56 3.32
C ILE A 78 -1.67 -12.83 2.73
N MET A 79 -1.74 -12.97 1.41
CA MET A 79 -1.11 -14.11 0.70
C MET A 79 0.38 -14.18 1.00
N ARG A 80 1.07 -13.03 0.96
CA ARG A 80 2.50 -12.96 1.23
C ARG A 80 2.86 -13.40 2.65
N LEU A 81 2.05 -13.04 3.64
CA LEU A 81 2.25 -13.51 5.03
C LEU A 81 1.99 -15.02 5.16
N VAL A 82 1.02 -15.56 4.43
CA VAL A 82 0.76 -17.01 4.40
C VAL A 82 1.90 -17.76 3.72
N ASP A 83 2.44 -17.23 2.62
CA ASP A 83 3.63 -17.79 1.95
C ASP A 83 4.88 -17.76 2.85
N MET A 84 4.95 -16.80 3.79
CA MET A 84 5.97 -16.74 4.83
C MET A 84 5.72 -17.73 5.99
N GLY A 85 4.67 -18.55 5.92
CA GLY A 85 4.36 -19.56 6.93
C GLY A 85 3.47 -19.08 8.07
N ILE A 86 2.85 -17.90 7.95
CA ILE A 86 1.86 -17.47 8.94
C ILE A 86 0.54 -18.18 8.69
N GLU A 87 0.07 -18.89 9.71
CA GLU A 87 -1.22 -19.58 9.65
C GLU A 87 -2.39 -18.59 9.44
N PRO A 88 -3.28 -18.83 8.46
CA PRO A 88 -4.37 -17.90 8.14
C PRO A 88 -5.26 -17.54 9.33
N TYR A 89 -5.52 -18.49 10.24
CA TYR A 89 -6.35 -18.21 11.42
C TYR A 89 -5.71 -17.20 12.39
N LEU A 90 -4.37 -17.11 12.43
CA LEU A 90 -3.65 -16.10 13.23
C LEU A 90 -3.87 -14.71 12.63
N LEU A 91 -3.70 -14.59 11.30
CA LEU A 91 -3.96 -13.34 10.58
C LEU A 91 -5.42 -12.90 10.77
N ALA A 92 -6.38 -13.82 10.62
CA ALA A 92 -7.79 -13.53 10.83
C ALA A 92 -8.10 -13.07 12.27
N SER A 93 -7.25 -13.38 13.24
CA SER A 93 -7.44 -13.03 14.65
C SER A 93 -6.81 -11.69 15.03
N CYS A 94 -5.68 -11.31 14.41
CA CYS A 94 -4.92 -10.12 14.82
C CYS A 94 -4.87 -8.98 13.79
N LEU A 95 -5.08 -9.27 12.49
CA LEU A 95 -5.00 -8.25 11.44
C LEU A 95 -6.15 -7.26 11.57
N ARG A 96 -5.84 -5.96 11.64
CA ARG A 96 -6.83 -4.88 11.66
C ARG A 96 -7.17 -4.37 10.27
N GLY A 97 -6.18 -4.29 9.40
CA GLY A 97 -6.35 -3.88 8.01
C GLY A 97 -5.01 -3.80 7.30
N VAL A 98 -5.09 -3.62 5.98
CA VAL A 98 -3.93 -3.45 5.10
C VAL A 98 -4.17 -2.24 4.22
N LEU A 99 -3.22 -1.32 4.20
CA LEU A 99 -3.20 -0.16 3.32
C LEU A 99 -2.26 -0.43 2.15
N GLY A 100 -2.83 -0.55 0.95
CA GLY A 100 -2.07 -0.47 -0.30
C GLY A 100 -1.92 0.98 -0.72
N GLN A 101 -0.72 1.37 -1.16
CA GLN A 101 -0.48 2.73 -1.64
C GLN A 101 0.49 2.76 -2.82
N ARG A 102 0.29 3.72 -3.72
CA ARG A 102 1.28 4.11 -4.74
C ARG A 102 1.28 5.63 -4.89
N LEU A 103 2.31 6.17 -5.53
CA LEU A 103 2.40 7.60 -5.80
C LEU A 103 2.26 7.87 -7.29
N VAL A 104 1.43 8.85 -7.63
CA VAL A 104 1.34 9.44 -8.97
C VAL A 104 1.81 10.89 -8.94
N ARG A 105 2.47 11.33 -10.00
CA ARG A 105 2.84 12.74 -10.16
C ARG A 105 1.60 13.59 -10.38
N THR A 106 1.58 14.78 -9.79
CA THR A 106 0.47 15.72 -9.93
C THR A 106 0.70 16.65 -11.10
N LEU A 107 -0.28 16.80 -11.98
CA LEU A 107 -0.19 17.70 -13.13
C LEU A 107 0.04 19.14 -12.70
N CYS A 108 0.91 19.83 -13.41
CA CYS A 108 1.15 21.25 -13.20
C CYS A 108 -0.11 22.06 -13.58
N PRO A 109 -0.66 22.88 -12.66
CA PRO A 109 -1.87 23.65 -12.93
C PRO A 109 -1.67 24.75 -13.98
N HIS A 110 -0.41 25.13 -14.27
CA HIS A 110 -0.07 26.21 -15.19
C HIS A 110 0.08 25.79 -16.65
N CYS A 111 0.39 24.51 -16.91
CA CYS A 111 0.71 24.06 -18.26
C CYS A 111 -0.08 22.82 -18.72
N ARG A 112 -0.87 22.19 -17.84
CA ARG A 112 -1.72 21.05 -18.25
C ARG A 112 -2.66 21.46 -19.38
N ARG A 113 -2.88 20.55 -20.33
CA ARG A 113 -3.80 20.76 -21.47
C ARG A 113 -4.86 19.67 -21.53
N PRO A 114 -6.07 20.00 -22.00
CA PRO A 114 -7.09 18.99 -22.22
C PRO A 114 -6.66 18.04 -23.33
N ILE A 115 -6.94 16.76 -23.17
CA ILE A 115 -6.67 15.70 -24.14
C ILE A 115 -7.88 14.75 -24.20
N ASP A 116 -8.15 14.17 -25.37
CA ASP A 116 -9.18 13.11 -25.50
C ASP A 116 -8.65 11.74 -25.05
N TRP A 117 -9.56 10.84 -24.69
CA TRP A 117 -9.21 9.51 -24.21
C TRP A 117 -8.40 8.73 -25.25
N GLU A 118 -8.82 8.74 -26.50
CA GLU A 118 -8.20 7.98 -27.57
C GLU A 118 -6.74 8.39 -27.80
N THR A 119 -6.44 9.69 -27.72
CA THR A 119 -5.07 10.20 -27.83
C THR A 119 -4.23 9.85 -26.60
N ALA A 120 -4.77 10.03 -25.40
CA ALA A 120 -4.05 9.69 -24.17
C ALA A 120 -3.74 8.18 -24.09
N ALA A 121 -4.73 7.32 -24.39
CA ALA A 121 -4.60 5.88 -24.31
C ALA A 121 -3.67 5.28 -25.38
N ARG A 122 -3.41 5.98 -26.50
CA ARG A 122 -2.37 5.55 -27.47
C ARG A 122 -0.95 5.76 -26.95
N ALA A 123 -0.76 6.64 -25.97
CA ALA A 123 0.55 7.03 -25.47
C ALA A 123 1.03 6.21 -24.25
N CYS A 124 0.20 5.26 -23.77
CA CYS A 124 0.48 4.39 -22.64
C CYS A 124 -0.34 3.10 -22.71
N ASP A 125 0.03 2.07 -21.94
CA ASP A 125 -0.71 0.81 -21.87
C ASP A 125 -1.92 0.90 -20.90
N ALA A 126 -2.89 1.73 -21.26
CA ALA A 126 -4.10 1.93 -20.46
C ALA A 126 -5.12 0.82 -20.71
N ASP A 127 -5.66 0.24 -19.64
CA ASP A 127 -6.75 -0.74 -19.74
C ASP A 127 -8.00 -0.08 -20.38
N PRO A 128 -8.50 -0.59 -21.52
CA PRO A 128 -9.70 -0.06 -22.17
C PRO A 128 -10.93 0.00 -21.26
N GLY A 129 -11.03 -0.90 -20.27
CA GLY A 129 -12.11 -0.96 -19.30
C GLY A 129 -12.16 0.24 -18.35
N TRP A 130 -11.05 0.99 -18.20
CA TRP A 130 -11.01 2.18 -17.35
C TRP A 130 -11.87 3.31 -17.91
N ARG A 131 -12.03 3.43 -19.24
CA ARG A 131 -12.85 4.46 -19.86
C ARG A 131 -14.29 4.45 -19.35
N ALA A 132 -14.87 3.26 -19.23
CA ALA A 132 -16.24 3.07 -18.78
C ALA A 132 -16.42 3.37 -17.28
N ARG A 133 -15.33 3.33 -16.51
CA ARG A 133 -15.30 3.57 -15.06
C ARG A 133 -15.04 5.03 -14.70
N LEU A 134 -14.58 5.85 -15.66
CA LEU A 134 -14.44 7.28 -15.44
C LEU A 134 -15.81 7.91 -15.21
N ALA A 135 -15.97 8.62 -14.10
CA ALA A 135 -17.20 9.37 -13.78
C ALA A 135 -17.41 10.63 -14.64
N GLY A 136 -16.80 10.68 -15.84
CA GLY A 136 -16.66 11.87 -16.67
C GLY A 136 -15.47 12.75 -16.28
N GLY A 137 -15.44 13.97 -16.82
CA GLY A 137 -14.36 14.94 -16.61
C GLY A 137 -13.44 15.09 -17.84
N THR A 138 -12.78 16.24 -17.92
CA THR A 138 -11.77 16.50 -18.93
C THR A 138 -10.50 15.78 -18.52
N LEU A 139 -9.94 14.95 -19.40
CA LEU A 139 -8.60 14.40 -19.20
C LEU A 139 -7.57 15.47 -19.50
N TRP A 140 -6.46 15.40 -18.80
CA TRP A 140 -5.39 16.37 -18.92
C TRP A 140 -4.07 15.65 -19.17
N GLU A 141 -3.18 16.27 -19.94
CA GLU A 141 -1.82 15.80 -20.16
C GLU A 141 -0.77 16.78 -19.64
N ALA A 142 0.41 16.24 -19.33
CA ALA A 142 1.60 16.99 -18.96
C ALA A 142 2.28 17.61 -20.20
N VAL A 143 2.54 18.92 -20.16
CA VAL A 143 3.18 19.66 -21.27
C VAL A 143 4.58 20.16 -20.91
N GLY A 144 4.75 20.71 -19.71
CA GLY A 144 5.99 21.35 -19.27
C GLY A 144 5.98 22.88 -19.38
N CYS A 145 6.57 23.53 -18.39
CA CYS A 145 6.84 24.98 -18.36
C CYS A 145 7.96 25.26 -17.34
N GLY A 146 8.43 26.50 -17.25
CA GLY A 146 9.49 26.90 -16.30
C GLY A 146 9.12 26.82 -14.80
N ARG A 147 7.89 26.42 -14.45
CA ARG A 147 7.39 26.31 -13.06
C ARG A 147 7.25 24.87 -12.57
N CYS A 148 7.54 23.88 -13.41
CA CYS A 148 7.31 22.48 -13.11
C CYS A 148 8.46 21.61 -13.59
N LEU A 149 8.47 20.36 -13.13
CA LEU A 149 9.38 19.34 -13.64
C LEU A 149 8.60 18.50 -14.65
N GLU A 150 8.88 18.68 -15.94
CA GLU A 150 8.28 17.89 -17.04
C GLU A 150 6.75 17.88 -17.06
N GLY A 151 6.12 18.99 -16.65
CA GLY A 151 4.66 19.10 -16.61
C GLY A 151 4.02 18.67 -15.30
N TYR A 152 4.81 18.33 -14.27
CA TYR A 152 4.32 17.92 -12.96
C TYR A 152 4.81 18.81 -11.82
N SER A 153 3.99 18.97 -10.78
CA SER A 153 4.29 19.76 -9.58
C SER A 153 3.82 19.00 -8.34
N GLY A 154 4.70 18.13 -7.84
CA GLY A 154 4.43 17.30 -6.67
C GLY A 154 3.86 15.91 -7.00
N ARG A 155 3.42 15.22 -5.95
CA ARG A 155 2.89 13.86 -6.01
C ARG A 155 1.62 13.75 -5.16
N LYS A 156 0.74 12.84 -5.51
CA LYS A 156 -0.41 12.42 -4.70
C LYS A 156 -0.39 10.91 -4.53
N GLY A 157 -0.82 10.45 -3.36
CA GLY A 157 -1.02 9.03 -3.12
C GLY A 157 -2.30 8.56 -3.76
N ILE A 158 -2.25 7.38 -4.37
CA ILE A 158 -3.41 6.54 -4.62
C ILE A 158 -3.43 5.44 -3.56
N PHE A 159 -4.60 5.15 -3.00
CA PHE A 159 -4.75 4.30 -1.83
C PHE A 159 -5.86 3.27 -2.03
N GLU A 160 -5.66 2.11 -1.42
CA GLU A 160 -6.72 1.16 -1.14
C GLU A 160 -6.58 0.68 0.31
N LEU A 161 -7.68 0.69 1.05
CA LEU A 161 -7.69 0.27 2.45
C LEU A 161 -8.61 -0.93 2.61
N MET A 162 -8.00 -2.09 2.82
CA MET A 162 -8.73 -3.30 3.19
C MET A 162 -8.84 -3.37 4.71
N VAL A 163 -10.02 -3.07 5.24
CA VAL A 163 -10.31 -3.29 6.66
C VAL A 163 -10.59 -4.78 6.87
N CYS A 164 -9.98 -5.37 7.89
CA CYS A 164 -10.20 -6.78 8.24
C CYS A 164 -11.47 -6.90 9.10
N ASP A 165 -12.64 -6.77 8.48
CA ASP A 165 -13.95 -6.96 9.09
C ASP A 165 -14.33 -8.45 9.20
N GLU A 166 -15.57 -8.77 9.59
CA GLU A 166 -15.97 -10.17 9.74
C GLU A 166 -15.98 -10.93 8.42
N THR A 167 -16.39 -10.27 7.33
CA THR A 167 -16.41 -10.85 5.98
C THR A 167 -14.99 -11.26 5.56
N VAL A 168 -14.04 -10.34 5.70
CA VAL A 168 -12.63 -10.56 5.38
C VAL A 168 -12.02 -11.61 6.31
N ARG A 169 -12.32 -11.58 7.62
CA ARG A 169 -11.83 -12.58 8.59
C ARG A 169 -12.27 -14.00 8.25
N VAL A 170 -13.54 -14.19 7.88
CA VAL A 170 -14.08 -15.49 7.46
C VAL A 170 -13.39 -15.97 6.18
N ALA A 171 -13.19 -15.08 5.21
CA ALA A 171 -12.49 -15.40 3.97
C ALA A 171 -11.05 -15.89 4.26
N ILE A 172 -10.29 -15.16 5.09
CA ILE A 172 -8.94 -15.55 5.49
C ILE A 172 -8.94 -16.91 6.21
N ARG A 173 -9.82 -17.09 7.20
CA ARG A 173 -9.88 -18.30 8.03
C ARG A 173 -10.24 -19.55 7.23
N SER A 174 -11.04 -19.41 6.16
CA SER A 174 -11.48 -20.54 5.35
C SER A 174 -10.34 -21.27 4.63
N GLY A 175 -9.14 -20.66 4.54
CA GLY A 175 -7.95 -21.24 3.93
C GLY A 175 -8.02 -21.40 2.41
N ARG A 176 -9.17 -21.08 1.78
CA ARG A 176 -9.33 -20.97 0.33
C ARG A 176 -8.89 -19.57 -0.09
N LEU A 177 -7.59 -19.36 -0.07
CA LEU A 177 -6.97 -18.07 -0.24
C LEU A 177 -6.61 -17.86 -1.71
N ASP A 178 -7.57 -17.42 -2.51
CA ASP A 178 -7.27 -16.73 -3.77
C ASP A 178 -7.30 -15.22 -3.50
N ALA A 179 -6.24 -14.51 -3.86
CA ALA A 179 -6.17 -13.06 -3.74
C ALA A 179 -7.35 -12.37 -4.46
N ALA A 180 -7.81 -12.93 -5.58
CA ALA A 180 -8.95 -12.39 -6.32
C ALA A 180 -10.28 -12.61 -5.57
N GLU A 181 -10.48 -13.74 -4.90
CA GLU A 181 -11.63 -13.99 -4.03
C GLU A 181 -11.65 -13.03 -2.84
N LEU A 182 -10.50 -12.86 -2.18
CA LEU A 182 -10.37 -11.96 -1.05
C LEU A 182 -10.60 -10.50 -1.45
N ARG A 183 -10.09 -10.09 -2.62
CA ARG A 183 -10.37 -8.78 -3.21
C ARG A 183 -11.86 -8.59 -3.43
N ARG A 184 -12.56 -9.56 -4.04
CA ARG A 184 -14.02 -9.47 -4.27
C ARG A 184 -14.78 -9.31 -2.95
N ALA A 185 -14.42 -10.08 -1.93
CA ALA A 185 -15.02 -9.98 -0.61
C ALA A 185 -14.77 -8.60 0.05
N ALA A 186 -13.53 -8.11 0.00
CA ALA A 186 -13.17 -6.81 0.54
C ALA A 186 -13.88 -5.65 -0.18
N VAL A 187 -13.99 -5.70 -1.51
CA VAL A 187 -14.73 -4.69 -2.29
C VAL A 187 -16.22 -4.73 -1.97
N ALA A 188 -16.81 -5.92 -1.86
CA ALA A 188 -18.20 -6.06 -1.42
C ALA A 188 -18.44 -5.51 0.00
N ALA A 189 -17.41 -5.55 0.86
CA ALA A 189 -17.41 -4.96 2.19
C ALA A 189 -17.07 -3.45 2.23
N GLY A 190 -16.91 -2.79 1.07
CA GLY A 190 -16.69 -1.35 0.97
C GLY A 190 -15.24 -0.91 0.80
N MET A 191 -14.30 -1.83 0.56
CA MET A 191 -12.95 -1.46 0.13
C MET A 191 -13.01 -0.76 -1.23
N HIS A 192 -12.37 0.40 -1.33
CA HIS A 192 -12.16 1.08 -2.61
C HIS A 192 -10.84 0.60 -3.22
N PRO A 193 -10.86 -0.07 -4.39
CA PRO A 193 -9.67 -0.49 -5.10
C PRO A 193 -8.75 0.66 -5.49
N LEU A 194 -7.45 0.36 -5.60
CA LEU A 194 -6.43 1.33 -6.00
C LEU A 194 -6.75 1.99 -7.36
N VAL A 195 -7.29 1.21 -8.29
CA VAL A 195 -7.73 1.67 -9.61
C VAL A 195 -8.86 2.69 -9.52
N ASP A 196 -9.82 2.53 -8.61
CA ASP A 196 -10.95 3.47 -8.50
C ASP A 196 -10.48 4.82 -7.97
N ASP A 197 -9.59 4.82 -6.97
CA ASP A 197 -8.99 6.05 -6.45
C ASP A 197 -8.07 6.73 -7.50
N ALA A 198 -7.35 5.95 -8.31
CA ALA A 198 -6.55 6.47 -9.41
C ALA A 198 -7.42 7.12 -10.51
N LEU A 199 -8.51 6.45 -10.92
CA LEU A 199 -9.44 6.96 -11.91
C LEU A 199 -10.22 8.19 -11.42
N ALA A 200 -10.56 8.25 -10.14
CA ALA A 200 -11.15 9.44 -9.53
C ALA A 200 -10.20 10.66 -9.63
N LYS A 201 -8.90 10.46 -9.36
CA LYS A 201 -7.89 11.52 -9.49
C LYS A 201 -7.62 11.91 -10.94
N LEU A 202 -7.70 10.96 -11.87
CA LEU A 202 -7.60 11.19 -13.31
C LEU A 202 -8.77 12.05 -13.81
N GLY A 203 -10.01 11.66 -13.51
CA GLY A 203 -11.22 12.42 -13.88
C GLY A 203 -11.28 13.81 -13.23
N GLY A 204 -10.69 13.97 -12.04
CA GLY A 204 -10.51 15.26 -11.37
C GLY A 204 -9.39 16.14 -11.94
N GLY A 205 -8.64 15.66 -12.95
CA GLY A 205 -7.53 16.38 -13.56
C GLY A 205 -6.33 16.61 -12.66
N LEU A 206 -6.15 15.79 -11.62
CA LEU A 206 -5.02 15.86 -10.70
C LEU A 206 -3.77 15.17 -11.25
N THR A 207 -3.96 14.12 -12.05
CA THR A 207 -2.92 13.33 -12.71
C THR A 207 -3.32 13.06 -14.15
N ASP A 208 -2.42 12.49 -14.96
CA ASP A 208 -2.74 12.03 -16.32
C ASP A 208 -2.83 10.50 -16.42
N LEU A 209 -3.25 10.04 -17.60
CA LEU A 209 -3.46 8.62 -17.87
C LEU A 209 -2.15 7.82 -17.87
N ARG A 210 -1.02 8.46 -18.24
CA ARG A 210 0.29 7.81 -18.23
C ARG A 210 0.72 7.45 -16.81
N GLU A 211 0.55 8.37 -15.88
CA GLU A 211 0.84 8.13 -14.47
C GLU A 211 -0.07 7.06 -13.87
N VAL A 212 -1.36 7.05 -14.23
CA VAL A 212 -2.28 6.00 -13.76
C VAL A 212 -1.90 4.64 -14.32
N ALA A 213 -1.59 4.55 -15.62
CA ALA A 213 -1.14 3.31 -16.25
C ALA A 213 0.12 2.78 -15.56
N GLY A 214 1.19 3.60 -15.49
CA GLY A 214 2.44 3.20 -14.85
C GLY A 214 2.26 2.81 -13.38
N ALA A 215 1.39 3.50 -12.65
CA ALA A 215 1.11 3.17 -11.27
C ALA A 215 0.26 1.92 -11.10
N LEU A 216 -0.51 1.44 -12.08
CA LEU A 216 -1.38 0.25 -11.92
C LEU A 216 -0.82 -1.01 -12.61
N SER A 217 0.18 -0.89 -13.49
CA SER A 217 0.79 -2.00 -14.22
C SER A 217 1.86 -2.81 -13.44
N ALA A 218 2.24 -2.36 -12.24
CA ALA A 218 3.24 -3.05 -11.39
C ALA A 218 2.63 -4.09 -10.46
#